data_AF-A0AAV3I906-F1
#
_entry.id   AF-A0AAV3I906-F1
#
_cell.length_a   1.000
_cell.length_b   1.000
_cell.length_c   1.000
_cell.angle_alpha   90.00
_cell.angle_beta   90.00
_cell.angle_gamma   90.00
#
_symmetry.space_group_name_H-M   'P 1'
#
loop_
_entity.id
_entity.type
_entity.pdbx_description
1 polymer ?
#
loop_
_entity_poly.entity_id
_entity_poly.type
_entity_poly.pdbx_seq_one_letter_code
_entity_poly.pdbx_strand_id
1 'polypeptide(L)'
;MAKVFTQEEREKIKGQVVELVRRSGRETLRQLEAKTGATRYLMSVLARELVASGDVYNSGYGLFPSEQARKDWQNARKKLSRAKLKKPVVVDPDLIWSLPDGEIRRYDRQLNIICSECRNSEVMQRVLIFYTGVMME
;
A
#
# COMPACT_ATOMS: atom_id res chain seq x y z
N MET A 1 0.62 -16.21 -35.35
CA MET A 1 1.31 -17.47 -35.04
C MET A 1 2.17 -17.25 -33.80
N ALA A 2 2.13 -18.13 -32.81
CA ALA A 2 3.06 -18.04 -31.69
C ALA A 2 4.48 -18.23 -32.25
N LYS A 3 5.38 -17.27 -31.99
CA LYS A 3 6.78 -17.38 -32.43
C LYS A 3 7.37 -18.62 -31.75
N VAL A 4 7.64 -19.65 -32.52
CA VAL A 4 8.22 -20.90 -32.00
C VAL A 4 9.68 -20.62 -31.76
N PHE A 5 10.04 -20.38 -30.50
CA PHE A 5 11.43 -20.16 -30.11
C PHE A 5 12.22 -21.45 -30.25
N THR A 6 13.41 -21.36 -30.84
CA THR A 6 14.36 -22.47 -30.90
C THR A 6 14.90 -22.78 -29.50
N GLN A 7 15.50 -23.97 -29.33
CA GLN A 7 16.03 -24.37 -28.02
C GLN A 7 17.13 -23.43 -27.53
N GLU A 8 18.01 -22.97 -28.42
CA GLU A 8 19.07 -22.01 -28.10
C GLU A 8 18.53 -20.67 -27.64
N GLU A 9 17.47 -20.16 -28.29
CA GLU A 9 16.84 -18.90 -27.88
C GLU A 9 16.20 -19.02 -26.49
N ARG A 10 15.61 -20.18 -26.18
CA ARG A 10 15.05 -20.45 -24.84
C ARG A 10 16.13 -20.46 -23.77
N GLU A 11 17.27 -21.07 -24.03
CA GLU A 11 18.38 -21.09 -23.06
C GLU A 11 18.98 -19.70 -22.85
N LYS A 12 19.09 -18.90 -23.91
CA LYS A 12 19.50 -17.49 -23.79
C LYS A 12 18.54 -16.68 -22.91
N ILE A 13 17.24 -16.86 -23.10
CA ILE A 13 16.22 -16.20 -22.29
C ILE A 13 16.25 -16.69 -20.84
N LYS A 14 16.44 -17.99 -20.60
CA LYS A 14 16.60 -18.55 -19.24
C LYS A 14 17.77 -17.91 -18.50
N GLY A 15 18.93 -17.81 -19.15
CA GLY A 15 20.10 -17.15 -18.57
C GLY A 15 19.82 -15.69 -18.22
N GLN A 16 19.15 -14.95 -19.11
CA GLN A 16 18.73 -13.57 -18.85
C GLN A 16 17.77 -13.47 -17.65
N VAL A 17 16.81 -14.38 -17.52
CA VAL A 17 15.87 -14.38 -16.39
C VAL A 17 16.60 -14.60 -15.07
N VAL A 18 17.52 -15.57 -15.01
CA VAL A 18 18.31 -15.85 -13.80
C VAL A 18 19.16 -14.65 -13.41
N GLU A 19 19.85 -14.03 -14.38
CA GLU A 19 20.67 -12.84 -14.15
C GLU A 19 19.83 -11.65 -13.63
N LEU A 20 18.66 -11.43 -14.23
CA LEU A 20 17.74 -10.38 -13.80
C LEU A 20 17.24 -10.61 -12.36
N VAL A 21 16.84 -11.84 -12.03
CA VAL A 21 16.36 -12.21 -10.71
C VAL A 21 17.48 -12.06 -9.66
N ARG A 22 18.71 -12.44 -9.99
CA ARG A 22 19.88 -12.23 -9.12
C ARG A 22 20.18 -10.75 -8.88
N ARG A 23 20.13 -9.93 -9.93
CA ARG A 23 20.44 -8.50 -9.84
C ARG A 23 19.39 -7.70 -9.07
N SER A 24 18.11 -7.99 -9.27
CA SER A 24 17.02 -7.25 -8.60
C SER A 24 16.56 -7.88 -7.28
N GLY A 25 16.93 -9.13 -7.03
CA GLY A 25 16.50 -9.92 -5.88
C GLY A 25 15.06 -10.44 -5.98
N ARG A 26 14.20 -9.84 -6.82
CA ARG A 26 12.84 -10.30 -7.11
C ARG A 26 12.37 -9.80 -8.47
N GLU A 27 11.89 -10.72 -9.31
CA GLU A 27 11.16 -10.37 -10.53
C GLU A 27 9.77 -11.02 -10.57
N THR A 28 8.82 -10.34 -11.20
CA THR A 28 7.51 -10.90 -11.55
C THR A 28 7.46 -11.25 -13.03
N LEU A 29 6.58 -12.17 -13.42
CA LEU A 29 6.43 -12.56 -14.84
C LEU A 29 6.13 -11.35 -15.74
N ARG A 30 5.38 -10.36 -15.25
CA ARG A 30 5.09 -9.12 -15.98
C ARG A 30 6.34 -8.26 -16.20
N GLN A 31 7.24 -8.20 -15.21
CA GLN A 31 8.50 -7.45 -15.33
C GLN A 31 9.47 -8.18 -16.26
N LEU A 32 9.53 -9.51 -16.21
CA LEU A 32 10.33 -10.32 -17.12
C LEU A 32 9.84 -10.19 -18.56
N GLU A 33 8.52 -10.23 -18.78
CA GLU A 33 7.90 -9.96 -20.08
C GLU A 33 8.32 -8.59 -20.65
N ALA A 34 8.28 -7.54 -19.82
CA ALA A 34 8.68 -6.20 -20.25
C ALA A 34 10.19 -6.08 -20.56
N LYS A 35 11.06 -6.80 -19.83
CA LYS A 35 12.51 -6.72 -19.99
C LYS A 35 13.06 -7.62 -21.10
N THR A 36 12.46 -8.79 -21.26
CA THR A 36 12.91 -9.80 -22.25
C THR A 36 12.15 -9.71 -23.56
N GLY A 37 11.00 -9.00 -23.59
CA GLY A 37 10.13 -8.91 -24.77
C GLY A 37 9.43 -10.23 -25.12
N ALA A 38 9.57 -11.24 -24.27
CA ALA A 38 8.96 -12.55 -24.46
C ALA A 38 7.54 -12.60 -23.88
N THR A 39 6.66 -13.33 -24.56
CA THR A 39 5.26 -13.45 -24.15
C THR A 39 5.13 -14.03 -22.74
N ARG A 40 4.16 -13.54 -21.95
CA ARG A 40 3.87 -14.06 -20.60
C ARG A 40 3.75 -15.58 -20.49
N TYR A 41 3.16 -16.23 -21.50
CA TYR A 41 3.04 -17.69 -21.54
C TYR A 41 4.41 -18.37 -21.54
N LEU A 42 5.32 -17.92 -22.42
CA LEU A 42 6.69 -18.44 -22.46
C LEU A 42 7.42 -18.19 -21.14
N MET A 43 7.27 -17.00 -20.55
CA MET A 43 7.86 -16.71 -19.23
C MET A 43 7.36 -17.65 -18.14
N SER A 44 6.07 -18.00 -18.16
CA SER A 44 5.51 -18.97 -17.23
C SER A 44 6.12 -20.36 -17.39
N VAL A 45 6.26 -20.84 -18.63
CA VAL A 45 6.87 -22.15 -18.92
C VAL A 45 8.35 -22.17 -18.48
N LEU A 46 9.14 -21.18 -18.91
CA LEU A 46 10.56 -21.10 -18.56
C LEU A 46 10.77 -20.92 -17.06
N ALA A 47 9.92 -20.14 -16.37
CA ALA A 47 9.98 -20.01 -14.93
C ALA A 47 9.76 -21.35 -14.22
N ARG A 48 8.82 -22.19 -14.69
CA ARG A 48 8.60 -23.53 -14.10
C ARG A 48 9.81 -24.44 -14.31
N GLU A 49 10.43 -24.38 -15.49
CA GLU A 49 11.65 -25.13 -15.78
C GLU A 49 12.81 -24.69 -14.88
N LEU A 50 13.01 -23.37 -14.71
CA LEU A 50 14.05 -22.81 -13.82
C LEU A 50 13.80 -23.12 -12.34
N VAL A 51 12.54 -23.23 -11.93
CA VAL A 51 12.18 -23.67 -10.57
C VAL A 51 12.49 -25.16 -10.39
N ALA A 52 12.22 -25.98 -11.41
CA ALA A 52 12.50 -27.40 -11.39
C ALA A 52 14.02 -27.70 -11.39
N SER A 53 14.83 -26.88 -12.07
CA SER A 53 16.30 -26.98 -12.00
C SER A 53 16.90 -26.43 -10.70
N GLY A 54 16.12 -25.69 -9.91
CA GLY A 54 16.57 -25.07 -8.67
C GLY A 54 17.34 -23.75 -8.86
N ASP A 55 17.38 -23.20 -10.06
CA ASP A 55 18.08 -21.94 -10.36
C ASP A 55 17.36 -20.72 -9.77
N VAL A 56 16.05 -20.83 -9.57
CA VAL A 56 15.20 -19.79 -8.97
C VAL A 56 14.16 -20.40 -8.06
N TYR A 57 13.76 -19.63 -7.04
CA TYR A 57 12.69 -19.99 -6.12
C TYR A 57 11.39 -19.24 -6.47
N ASN A 58 10.29 -19.96 -6.60
CA ASN A 58 8.96 -19.37 -6.80
C ASN A 58 8.14 -19.38 -5.50
N SER A 59 7.63 -18.22 -5.13
CA SER A 59 6.82 -18.04 -3.91
C SER A 59 5.34 -17.71 -4.17
N GLY A 60 4.92 -17.66 -5.45
CA GLY A 60 3.62 -17.13 -5.88
C GLY A 60 3.57 -15.60 -5.99
N TYR A 61 4.36 -14.87 -5.19
CA TYR A 61 4.48 -13.40 -5.26
C TYR A 61 5.58 -12.91 -6.21
N GLY A 62 6.34 -13.82 -6.82
CA GLY A 62 7.46 -13.53 -7.70
C GLY A 62 8.51 -14.63 -7.65
N LEU A 63 9.47 -14.52 -8.57
CA LEU A 63 10.68 -15.31 -8.66
C LEU A 63 11.79 -14.65 -7.85
N PHE A 64 12.51 -15.45 -7.08
CA PHE A 64 13.58 -15.04 -6.20
C PHE A 64 14.83 -15.89 -6.49
N PRO A 65 16.04 -15.40 -6.19
CA PRO A 65 17.25 -16.21 -6.30
C PRO A 65 17.25 -17.41 -5.35
N SER A 66 16.62 -17.26 -4.19
CA SER A 66 16.56 -18.30 -3.15
C SER A 66 15.39 -18.08 -2.20
N GLU A 67 15.07 -19.10 -1.39
CA GLU A 67 14.08 -18.96 -0.32
C GLU A 67 14.51 -17.90 0.72
N GLN A 68 15.81 -17.79 0.99
CA GLN A 68 16.36 -16.80 1.90
C GLN A 68 16.13 -15.37 1.39
N ALA A 69 16.35 -15.13 0.09
CA ALA A 69 16.06 -13.83 -0.53
C ALA A 69 14.59 -13.44 -0.40
N ARG A 70 13.67 -14.42 -0.42
CA ARG A 70 12.23 -14.20 -0.16
C ARG A 70 11.97 -13.80 1.29
N LYS A 71 12.64 -14.43 2.27
CA LYS A 71 12.54 -14.06 3.70
C LYS A 71 13.06 -12.64 3.93
N ASP A 72 14.22 -12.30 3.35
CA ASP A 72 14.84 -10.99 3.48
C ASP A 72 13.98 -9.90 2.85
N TRP A 73 13.41 -10.17 1.66
CA TRP A 73 12.46 -9.26 1.01
C TRP A 73 11.22 -9.01 1.87
N GLN A 74 10.66 -10.05 2.51
CA GLN A 74 9.51 -9.90 3.39
C GLN A 74 9.86 -9.08 4.64
N ASN A 75 11.04 -9.27 5.21
CA ASN A 75 11.52 -8.50 6.36
C ASN A 75 11.76 -7.03 5.99
N ALA A 76 12.37 -6.75 4.84
CA ALA A 76 12.54 -5.39 4.32
C ALA A 76 11.19 -4.69 4.12
N ARG A 77 10.19 -5.39 3.56
CA ARG A 77 8.83 -4.87 3.39
C ARG A 77 8.16 -4.52 4.73
N LYS A 78 8.31 -5.38 5.75
CA LYS A 78 7.80 -5.12 7.11
C LYS A 78 8.52 -3.95 7.80
N LYS A 79 9.82 -3.76 7.57
CA LYS A 79 10.57 -2.60 8.08
C LYS A 79 10.05 -1.30 7.46
N LEU A 80 9.81 -1.29 6.14
CA LEU A 80 9.25 -0.14 5.44
C LEU A 80 7.83 0.21 5.91
N SER A 81 6.97 -0.78 6.17
CA SER A 81 5.62 -0.51 6.69
C SER A 81 5.66 0.09 8.11
N ARG A 82 6.55 -0.42 8.98
CA ARG A 82 6.78 0.16 10.32
C ARG A 82 7.34 1.58 10.26
N ALA A 83 8.25 1.86 9.33
CA ALA A 83 8.76 3.21 9.12
C ALA A 83 7.66 4.18 8.64
N LYS A 84 6.74 3.73 7.78
CA LYS A 84 5.57 4.53 7.39
C LYS A 84 4.61 4.80 8.55
N LEU A 85 4.42 3.83 9.45
CA LEU A 85 3.59 4.00 10.67
C LEU A 85 4.21 4.93 11.71
N LYS A 86 5.54 5.07 11.72
CA LYS A 86 6.27 6.00 12.61
C LYS A 86 6.34 7.43 12.10
N LYS A 87 5.83 7.73 10.89
CA LYS A 87 5.55 9.12 10.56
C LYS A 87 4.46 9.57 11.53
N PRO A 88 4.69 10.56 12.40
CA PRO A 88 3.62 11.09 13.22
C PRO A 88 2.52 11.46 12.26
N VAL A 89 1.32 10.93 12.48
CA VAL A 89 0.13 11.51 11.86
C VAL A 89 0.09 12.92 12.43
N VAL A 90 0.62 13.89 11.69
CA VAL A 90 0.67 15.32 12.09
C VAL A 90 -0.76 15.89 12.19
N VAL A 91 -1.75 15.12 11.76
CA VAL A 91 -3.16 15.43 11.89
C VAL A 91 -3.70 14.69 13.11
N ASP A 92 -3.80 15.39 14.23
CA ASP A 92 -4.56 14.96 15.41
C ASP A 92 -5.98 14.55 14.93
N PRO A 93 -6.43 13.30 15.16
CA PRO A 93 -7.76 12.84 14.73
C PRO A 93 -8.91 13.70 15.25
N ASP A 94 -8.69 14.46 16.33
CA ASP A 94 -9.67 15.38 16.93
C ASP A 94 -9.64 16.79 16.31
N LEU A 95 -8.85 17.01 15.25
CA LEU A 95 -8.65 18.31 14.60
C LEU A 95 -9.43 18.38 13.27
N ILE A 96 -10.59 19.04 13.29
CA ILE A 96 -11.38 19.39 12.08
C ILE A 96 -11.97 20.79 12.29
N TRP A 97 -11.99 21.78 11.38
CA TRP A 97 -11.86 21.93 9.92
C TRP A 97 -11.06 23.22 9.62
N SER A 98 -10.57 23.39 8.39
CA SER A 98 -10.01 24.67 7.91
C SER A 98 -11.08 25.77 7.93
N LEU A 99 -10.88 26.82 8.72
CA LEU A 99 -11.65 28.06 8.64
C LEU A 99 -11.26 28.83 7.35
N PRO A 100 -12.08 29.80 6.88
CA PRO A 100 -11.79 30.59 5.67
C PRO A 100 -10.49 31.42 5.75
N ASP A 101 -9.97 31.63 6.96
CA ASP A 101 -8.69 32.28 7.25
C ASP A 101 -7.49 31.34 7.12
N GLY A 102 -7.72 30.05 6.87
CA GLY A 102 -6.70 29.02 6.69
C GLY A 102 -6.08 28.49 7.98
N GLU A 103 -6.55 28.93 9.16
CA GLU A 103 -6.04 28.42 10.43
C GLU A 103 -6.72 27.11 10.82
N ILE A 104 -5.90 26.15 11.24
CA ILE A 104 -6.37 24.86 11.75
C ILE A 104 -6.56 25.00 13.26
N ARG A 105 -7.81 25.03 13.71
CA ARG A 105 -8.18 25.11 15.13
C ARG A 105 -9.04 23.90 15.51
N ARG A 106 -9.06 23.54 16.80
CA ARG A 106 -10.03 22.57 17.32
C ARG A 106 -11.44 23.13 17.17
N TYR A 107 -12.40 22.29 16.80
CA TYR A 107 -13.80 22.69 16.72
C TYR A 107 -14.29 23.17 18.08
N ASP A 108 -14.50 24.49 18.20
CA ASP A 108 -15.16 25.08 19.35
C ASP A 108 -16.63 25.30 19.03
N ARG A 109 -17.49 24.47 19.63
CA ARG A 109 -18.95 24.57 19.53
C ARG A 109 -19.51 25.89 20.07
N GLN A 110 -18.77 26.60 20.93
CA GLN A 110 -19.16 27.91 21.45
C GLN A 110 -19.04 29.01 20.40
N LEU A 111 -18.14 28.84 19.42
CA LEU A 111 -17.89 29.79 18.33
C LEU A 111 -18.73 29.50 17.08
N ASN A 112 -19.40 28.35 17.01
CA ASN A 112 -20.25 28.00 15.87
C ASN A 112 -21.62 28.68 15.98
N ILE A 113 -21.92 29.59 15.05
CA ILE A 113 -23.18 30.37 15.00
C ILE A 113 -24.41 29.45 14.91
N ILE A 114 -24.35 28.37 14.10
CA ILE A 114 -25.46 27.42 13.98
C ILE A 114 -25.67 26.69 15.32
N CYS A 115 -24.58 26.32 16.01
CA CYS A 115 -24.69 25.66 17.30
C CYS A 115 -25.15 26.59 18.43
N SER A 116 -24.79 27.87 18.40
CA SER A 116 -25.30 28.85 19.38
C SER A 116 -26.80 29.08 19.19
N GLU A 117 -27.27 29.22 17.95
CA GLU A 117 -28.71 29.28 17.63
C GLU A 117 -29.45 28.02 18.11
N CYS A 118 -28.92 26.83 17.80
CA CYS A 118 -29.51 25.58 18.29
C CYS A 118 -29.53 25.50 19.82
N ARG A 119 -28.45 25.91 20.50
CA ARG A 119 -28.35 25.91 21.97
C ARG A 119 -29.32 26.89 22.61
N ASN A 120 -29.56 28.03 21.97
CA ASN A 120 -30.49 29.06 22.44
C ASN A 120 -31.94 28.82 22.01
N SER A 121 -32.21 27.79 21.19
CA SER A 121 -33.57 27.40 20.85
C SER A 121 -34.35 26.95 22.09
N GLU A 122 -35.64 27.29 22.12
CA GLU A 122 -36.52 26.97 23.25
C GLU A 122 -36.56 25.46 23.55
N VAL A 123 -36.58 24.63 22.50
CA VAL A 123 -36.58 23.17 22.62
C VAL A 123 -35.31 22.68 23.28
N MET A 124 -34.15 23.19 22.86
CA MET A 124 -32.87 22.77 23.43
C MET A 124 -32.69 23.29 24.85
N GLN A 125 -33.14 24.50 25.16
CA GLN A 125 -33.11 25.04 26.52
C GLN A 125 -33.97 24.21 27.49
N ARG A 126 -35.15 23.77 27.07
CA ARG A 126 -35.98 22.84 27.87
C ARG A 126 -35.27 21.52 28.15
N VAL A 127 -34.61 20.95 27.13
CA VAL A 127 -33.82 19.73 27.28
C VAL A 127 -32.64 19.95 28.22
N LEU A 128 -31.92 21.07 28.09
CA LEU A 128 -30.79 21.39 28.95
C LEU A 128 -31.24 21.58 30.39
N ILE A 129 -32.30 22.34 30.65
CA ILE A 129 -32.89 22.53 31.99
C ILE A 129 -33.28 21.18 32.60
N PHE A 130 -33.86 20.27 31.83
CA PHE A 130 -34.22 18.93 32.30
C PHE A 130 -32.99 18.13 32.79
N TYR A 131 -31.86 18.25 32.11
CA TYR A 131 -30.64 17.51 32.47
C TYR A 131 -29.73 18.22 33.48
N THR A 132 -29.69 19.55 33.50
CA THR A 132 -28.77 20.32 34.35
C THR A 132 -29.43 20.95 35.58
N GLY A 133 -30.75 21.13 35.57
CA GLY A 133 -31.51 21.76 36.67
C GLY A 133 -31.26 23.26 36.85
N VAL A 134 -30.49 23.90 35.97
CA VAL A 134 -30.15 25.34 36.03
C VAL A 134 -30.62 26.00 34.74
N MET A 135 -31.40 27.09 34.85
CA MET A 135 -31.71 27.93 33.70
C MET A 135 -30.47 28.73 33.32
N MET A 136 -30.01 28.61 32.07
CA MET A 136 -28.98 29.51 31.54
C MET A 136 -29.70 30.80 31.10
N GLU A 137 -29.55 31.87 31.88
CA GLU A 137 -29.95 33.24 31.49
C GLU A 137 -29.03 33.81 30.42
#